data_AF-A0A7C1AH51-F1
#
_entry.id   AF-A0A7C1AH51-F1
#
_cell.length_a   1.000
_cell.length_b   1.000
_cell.length_c   1.000
_cell.angle_alpha   90.00
_cell.angle_beta   90.00
_cell.angle_gamma   90.00
#
_symmetry.space_group_name_H-M   'P 1'
#
loop_
_entity.id
_entity.type
_entity.pdbx_description
1 polymer ?
#
loop_
_entity_poly.entity_id
_entity_poly.type
_entity_poly.pdbx_seq_one_letter_code
_entity_poly.pdbx_strand_id
1 'polypeptide(L)'
;MIVKHVIAFLFAISISGCGLFISSATRDMTDNLTYAILNNNDLVTVKEGGPAYLLLIDGFVHSNPKNDRILLSAANLYNSYTALYVTDAERAEKMTSKALKYALDALCLHKADACMLKDRSFESFTRVIAEIGYKDLRHFYILGSAWAGWIQAHRKDWNAIAEISRVEAIMERIVEIDDSYNEGGAHLYLGILYT
;
A
#
# COMPACT_ATOMS: atom_id res chain seq x y z
N MET A 1 -10.20 47.29 -24.67
CA MET A 1 -10.96 46.02 -24.49
C MET A 1 -10.05 44.80 -24.28
N ILE A 2 -8.91 44.71 -24.96
CA ILE A 2 -7.95 43.58 -24.90
C ILE A 2 -7.31 43.41 -23.51
N VAL A 3 -6.88 44.50 -22.86
CA VAL A 3 -6.23 44.45 -21.53
C VAL A 3 -7.13 43.86 -20.45
N LYS A 4 -8.44 44.15 -20.49
CA LYS A 4 -9.42 43.59 -19.54
C LYS A 4 -9.59 42.07 -19.68
N HIS A 5 -9.50 41.55 -20.92
CA HIS A 5 -9.61 40.12 -21.20
C HIS A 5 -8.32 39.38 -20.83
N VAL A 6 -7.14 40.00 -21.01
CA VAL A 6 -5.85 39.43 -20.59
C VAL A 6 -5.76 39.31 -19.07
N ILE A 7 -6.19 40.33 -18.32
CA ILE A 7 -6.21 40.30 -16.84
C ILE A 7 -7.19 39.24 -16.33
N ALA A 8 -8.38 39.12 -16.94
CA ALA A 8 -9.35 38.09 -16.57
C ALA A 8 -8.83 36.66 -16.85
N PHE A 9 -8.09 36.48 -17.95
CA PHE A 9 -7.49 35.19 -18.30
C PHE A 9 -6.32 34.81 -17.36
N LEU A 10 -5.47 35.77 -17.00
CA LEU A 10 -4.40 35.57 -16.00
C LEU A 10 -4.94 35.26 -14.60
N PHE A 11 -6.06 35.87 -14.20
CA PHE A 11 -6.72 35.59 -12.94
C PHE A 11 -7.36 34.19 -12.93
N ALA A 12 -7.94 33.75 -14.06
CA ALA A 12 -8.50 32.41 -14.20
C ALA A 12 -7.43 31.29 -14.13
N ILE A 13 -6.22 31.53 -14.67
CA ILE A 13 -5.07 30.60 -14.57
C ILE A 13 -4.53 30.51 -13.13
N SER A 14 -4.63 31.58 -12.36
CA SER A 14 -4.11 31.62 -10.99
C SER A 14 -4.93 30.78 -10.00
N ILE A 15 -6.21 30.52 -10.29
CA ILE A 15 -7.12 29.78 -9.40
C ILE A 15 -7.04 28.27 -9.63
N SER A 16 -6.66 27.81 -10.84
CA SER A 16 -6.51 26.38 -11.16
C SER A 16 -5.17 25.78 -10.73
N GLY A 17 -4.20 26.62 -10.32
CA GLY A 17 -2.88 26.16 -9.86
C GLY A 17 -2.85 25.52 -8.47
N CYS A 18 -3.73 25.93 -7.54
CA CYS A 18 -3.67 25.46 -6.15
C CYS A 18 -3.97 23.96 -5.98
N GLY A 19 -4.80 23.37 -6.83
CA GLY A 19 -5.18 21.96 -6.74
C GLY A 19 -4.00 20.99 -6.92
N LEU A 20 -3.07 21.32 -7.82
CA LEU A 20 -1.89 20.50 -8.07
C LEU A 20 -0.89 20.55 -6.90
N PHE A 21 -0.66 21.74 -6.32
CA PHE A 21 0.25 21.91 -5.17
C PHE A 21 -0.25 21.24 -3.89
N ILE A 22 -1.54 21.28 -3.60
CA ILE A 22 -2.11 20.64 -2.41
C ILE A 22 -1.96 19.11 -2.51
N SER A 23 -2.08 18.55 -3.72
CA SER A 23 -1.95 17.11 -3.97
C SER A 23 -0.51 16.59 -3.78
N SER A 24 0.51 17.37 -4.14
CA SER A 24 1.91 16.98 -3.92
C SER A 24 2.29 17.05 -2.44
N ALA A 25 1.94 18.14 -1.76
CA ALA A 25 2.22 18.31 -0.33
C ALA A 25 1.57 17.19 0.51
N THR A 26 0.34 16.81 0.19
CA THR A 26 -0.35 15.70 0.88
C THR A 26 0.37 14.37 0.67
N ARG A 27 0.86 14.07 -0.54
CA ARG A 27 1.60 12.82 -0.82
C ARG A 27 2.89 12.70 -0.02
N ASP A 28 3.69 13.77 -0.02
CA ASP A 28 4.96 13.76 0.69
C ASP A 28 4.72 13.72 2.20
N MET A 29 3.66 14.37 2.68
CA MET A 29 3.23 14.25 4.07
C MET A 29 2.85 12.80 4.42
N THR A 30 2.04 12.10 3.62
CA THR A 30 1.64 10.71 3.94
C THR A 30 2.82 9.74 3.93
N ASP A 31 3.72 9.85 2.95
CA ASP A 31 4.90 8.97 2.88
C ASP A 31 5.86 9.24 4.05
N ASN A 32 6.16 10.51 4.35
CA ASN A 32 7.04 10.88 5.45
C ASN A 32 6.45 10.52 6.82
N LEU A 33 5.13 10.69 7.00
CA LEU A 33 4.46 10.31 8.22
C LEU A 33 4.49 8.79 8.44
N THR A 34 4.13 8.01 7.42
CA THR A 34 4.23 6.54 7.49
C THR A 34 5.67 6.12 7.79
N TYR A 35 6.67 6.71 7.13
CA TYR A 35 8.08 6.44 7.42
C TYR A 35 8.44 6.74 8.89
N ALA A 36 8.05 7.90 9.42
CA ALA A 36 8.37 8.30 10.80
C ALA A 36 7.72 7.39 11.85
N ILE A 37 6.52 6.86 11.57
CA ILE A 37 5.84 5.91 12.45
C ILE A 37 6.53 4.55 12.41
N LEU A 38 6.84 4.03 11.21
CA LEU A 38 7.45 2.71 11.04
C LEU A 38 8.88 2.63 11.56
N ASN A 39 9.60 3.76 11.56
CA ASN A 39 11.00 3.84 12.00
C ASN A 39 11.14 4.54 13.38
N ASN A 40 10.05 4.62 14.15
CA ASN A 40 10.09 5.21 15.48
C ASN A 40 10.80 4.28 16.48
N ASN A 41 11.60 4.85 17.38
CA ASN A 41 12.33 4.09 18.39
C ASN A 41 11.54 3.86 19.70
N ASP A 42 10.38 4.50 19.87
CA ASP A 42 9.46 4.28 20.99
C ASP A 42 8.17 3.58 20.53
N LEU A 43 8.14 2.27 20.75
CA LEU A 43 7.01 1.42 20.38
C LEU A 43 5.74 1.71 21.19
N VAL A 44 5.86 2.23 22.42
CA VAL A 44 4.70 2.58 23.25
C VAL A 44 3.99 3.77 22.62
N THR A 45 4.73 4.81 22.24
CA THR A 45 4.19 5.96 21.52
C THR A 45 3.53 5.55 20.21
N VAL A 46 4.14 4.65 19.42
CA VAL A 46 3.54 4.15 18.17
C VAL A 46 2.25 3.39 18.43
N LYS A 47 2.24 2.53 19.45
CA LYS A 47 1.05 1.75 19.82
C LYS A 47 -0.11 2.64 20.23
N GLU A 48 0.14 3.64 21.07
CA GLU A 48 -0.89 4.53 21.61
C GLU A 48 -1.35 5.57 20.60
N GLY A 49 -0.43 6.11 19.78
CA GLY A 49 -0.74 7.12 18.76
C GLY A 49 -1.22 6.55 17.42
N GLY A 50 -0.88 5.30 17.11
CA GLY A 50 -1.19 4.64 15.84
C GLY A 50 -2.65 4.71 15.41
N PRO A 51 -3.65 4.48 16.30
CA PRO A 51 -5.06 4.60 15.94
C PRO A 51 -5.45 5.96 15.35
N ALA A 52 -4.91 7.06 15.86
CA ALA A 52 -5.22 8.39 15.34
C ALA A 52 -4.66 8.58 13.92
N TYR A 53 -3.46 8.05 13.66
CA TYR A 53 -2.85 8.12 12.33
C TYR A 53 -3.54 7.23 11.30
N LEU A 54 -4.08 6.08 11.71
CA LEU A 54 -4.93 5.24 10.86
C LEU A 54 -6.18 5.99 10.38
N LEU A 55 -6.84 6.74 11.29
CA LEU A 55 -7.98 7.58 10.92
C LEU A 55 -7.58 8.78 10.05
N LEU A 56 -6.42 9.37 10.31
CA LEU A 56 -5.90 10.47 9.49
C LEU A 56 -5.64 10.02 8.05
N ILE A 57 -4.97 8.88 7.87
CA ILE A 57 -4.67 8.37 6.52
C ILE A 57 -5.94 7.93 5.79
N ASP A 58 -6.95 7.43 6.50
CA ASP A 58 -8.28 7.20 5.93
C ASP A 58 -8.91 8.48 5.39
N GLY A 59 -8.78 9.60 6.12
CA GLY A 59 -9.22 10.91 5.65
C GLY A 59 -8.54 11.31 4.35
N PHE A 60 -7.23 11.08 4.24
CA PHE A 60 -6.49 11.34 3.00
C PHE A 60 -6.90 10.42 1.85
N VAL A 61 -7.13 9.14 2.10
CA VAL A 61 -7.67 8.19 1.11
C VAL A 61 -9.05 8.66 0.65
N HIS A 62 -9.93 9.06 1.57
CA HIS A 62 -11.26 9.56 1.25
C HIS A 62 -11.21 10.81 0.36
N SER A 63 -10.31 11.76 0.66
CA SER A 63 -10.15 12.97 -0.16
C SER A 63 -9.48 12.71 -1.51
N ASN A 64 -8.60 11.69 -1.61
CA ASN A 64 -7.82 11.41 -2.82
C ASN A 64 -7.83 9.91 -3.18
N PRO A 65 -8.99 9.33 -3.53
CA PRO A 65 -9.13 7.88 -3.66
C PRO A 65 -8.44 7.28 -4.89
N LYS A 66 -7.94 8.11 -5.82
CA LYS A 66 -7.21 7.70 -7.02
C LYS A 66 -5.71 8.00 -6.94
N ASN A 67 -5.20 8.15 -5.73
CA ASN A 67 -3.78 8.40 -5.47
C ASN A 67 -3.12 7.13 -4.96
N ASP A 68 -2.35 6.47 -5.82
CA ASP A 68 -1.70 5.20 -5.54
C ASP A 68 -0.75 5.30 -4.34
N ARG A 69 0.03 6.39 -4.21
CA ARG A 69 0.97 6.59 -3.08
C ARG A 69 0.24 6.67 -1.73
N ILE A 70 -0.88 7.39 -1.66
CA ILE A 70 -1.67 7.49 -0.42
C ILE A 70 -2.26 6.13 -0.05
N LEU A 71 -2.83 5.42 -1.02
CA LEU A 71 -3.36 4.07 -0.83
C LEU A 71 -2.25 3.10 -0.37
N LEU A 72 -1.08 3.18 -0.99
CA LEU A 72 0.06 2.33 -0.67
C LEU A 72 0.58 2.58 0.75
N SER A 73 0.66 3.84 1.17
CA SER A 73 1.03 4.22 2.53
C SER A 73 -0.04 3.83 3.56
N ALA A 74 -1.33 3.89 3.19
CA ALA A 74 -2.41 3.39 4.02
C ALA A 74 -2.31 1.87 4.20
N ALA A 75 -2.09 1.12 3.12
CA ALA A 75 -1.90 -0.33 3.16
C ALA A 75 -0.74 -0.71 4.08
N ASN A 76 0.42 -0.06 3.92
CA ASN A 76 1.61 -0.35 4.72
C ASN A 76 1.40 -0.04 6.20
N LEU A 77 0.78 1.10 6.53
CA LEU A 77 0.52 1.50 7.92
C LEU A 77 -0.49 0.57 8.59
N TYR A 78 -1.60 0.24 7.92
CA TYR A 78 -2.58 -0.71 8.45
C TYR A 78 -1.96 -2.11 8.63
N ASN A 79 -1.20 -2.61 7.66
CA ASN A 79 -0.56 -3.92 7.75
C ASN A 79 0.41 -3.99 8.94
N SER A 80 1.33 -3.02 9.02
CA SER A 80 2.36 -2.98 10.05
C SER A 80 1.79 -2.81 11.46
N TYR A 81 0.83 -1.89 11.63
CA TYR A 81 0.18 -1.67 12.93
C TYR A 81 -0.60 -2.90 13.38
N THR A 82 -1.32 -3.54 12.46
CA THR A 82 -2.13 -4.73 12.78
C THR A 82 -1.25 -5.89 13.22
N ALA A 83 -0.15 -6.14 12.48
CA ALA A 83 0.79 -7.22 12.77
C ALA A 83 1.43 -7.10 14.17
N LEU A 84 1.72 -5.88 14.64
CA LEU A 84 2.42 -5.67 15.92
C LEU A 84 1.49 -5.50 17.13
N TYR A 85 0.33 -4.89 16.96
CA TYR A 85 -0.44 -4.37 18.09
C TYR A 85 -1.87 -4.88 18.23
N VAL A 86 -2.41 -5.59 17.23
CA VAL A 86 -3.80 -6.02 17.24
C VAL A 86 -3.89 -7.52 17.55
N THR A 87 -4.38 -7.85 18.74
CA THR A 87 -4.55 -9.24 19.20
C THR A 87 -5.98 -9.75 19.07
N ASP A 88 -6.96 -8.85 18.98
CA ASP A 88 -8.36 -9.20 18.76
C ASP A 88 -8.55 -9.72 17.33
N ALA A 89 -9.06 -10.95 17.19
CA ALA A 89 -9.13 -11.64 15.91
C ALA A 89 -10.06 -10.94 14.92
N GLU A 90 -11.25 -10.53 15.36
CA GLU A 90 -12.23 -9.87 14.50
C GLU A 90 -11.70 -8.52 14.01
N ARG A 91 -11.03 -7.77 14.88
CA ARG A 91 -10.37 -6.51 14.50
C ARG A 91 -9.21 -6.75 13.54
N ALA A 92 -8.39 -7.78 13.75
CA ALA A 92 -7.30 -8.13 12.85
C ALA A 92 -7.80 -8.48 11.44
N GLU A 93 -8.88 -9.26 11.34
CA GLU A 93 -9.52 -9.60 10.06
C GLU A 93 -9.99 -8.34 9.31
N LYS A 94 -10.68 -7.41 10.01
CA LYS A 94 -11.14 -6.15 9.42
C LYS A 94 -9.96 -5.28 8.94
N MET A 95 -8.94 -5.12 9.77
CA MET A 95 -7.82 -4.21 9.48
C MET A 95 -6.91 -4.76 8.36
N THR A 96 -6.62 -6.05 8.36
CA THR A 96 -5.83 -6.68 7.28
C THR A 96 -6.61 -6.75 5.97
N SER A 97 -7.92 -6.97 5.99
CA SER A 97 -8.77 -6.88 4.78
C SER A 97 -8.73 -5.48 4.17
N LYS A 98 -8.76 -4.44 5.02
CA LYS A 98 -8.61 -3.05 4.59
C LYS A 98 -7.22 -2.75 4.02
N ALA A 99 -6.16 -3.24 4.67
CA ALA A 99 -4.79 -3.10 4.19
C ALA A 99 -4.61 -3.73 2.80
N LEU A 100 -5.05 -4.98 2.63
CA LEU A 100 -4.98 -5.69 1.35
C LEU A 100 -5.78 -4.98 0.26
N LYS A 101 -6.98 -4.47 0.59
CA LYS A 101 -7.77 -3.68 -0.34
C LYS A 101 -7.01 -2.44 -0.82
N TYR A 102 -6.43 -1.67 0.09
CA TYR A 102 -5.65 -0.49 -0.29
C TYR A 102 -4.41 -0.84 -1.13
N ALA A 103 -3.74 -1.95 -0.85
CA ALA A 103 -2.61 -2.40 -1.64
C ALA A 103 -3.04 -2.78 -3.08
N LEU A 104 -4.15 -3.49 -3.24
CA LEU A 104 -4.71 -3.86 -4.54
C LEU A 104 -5.18 -2.63 -5.33
N ASP A 105 -5.85 -1.68 -4.67
CA ASP A 105 -6.30 -0.43 -5.29
C ASP A 105 -5.08 0.41 -5.75
N ALA A 106 -4.05 0.53 -4.89
CA ALA A 106 -2.80 1.21 -5.23
C ALA A 106 -2.11 0.56 -6.43
N LEU A 107 -2.00 -0.78 -6.43
CA LEU A 107 -1.38 -1.52 -7.53
C LEU A 107 -2.13 -1.32 -8.85
N CYS A 108 -3.46 -1.33 -8.82
CA CYS A 108 -4.28 -1.12 -10.01
C CYS A 108 -4.04 0.27 -10.64
N LEU A 109 -3.86 1.30 -9.81
CA LEU A 109 -3.53 2.65 -10.29
C LEU A 109 -2.09 2.77 -10.82
N HIS A 110 -1.15 2.03 -10.24
CA HIS A 110 0.26 2.04 -10.62
C HIS A 110 0.54 1.24 -11.91
N LYS A 111 -0.06 0.06 -12.03
CA LYS A 111 0.11 -0.85 -13.18
C LYS A 111 -1.25 -1.42 -13.58
N ALA A 112 -1.85 -0.84 -14.61
CA ALA A 112 -3.19 -1.22 -15.10
C ALA A 112 -3.31 -2.72 -15.43
N ASP A 113 -2.25 -3.32 -15.98
CA ASP A 113 -2.21 -4.77 -16.29
C ASP A 113 -2.22 -5.66 -15.05
N ALA A 114 -1.97 -5.09 -13.86
CA ALA A 114 -2.09 -5.74 -12.57
C ALA A 114 -3.40 -5.39 -11.83
N CYS A 115 -4.33 -4.67 -12.45
CA CYS A 115 -5.67 -4.53 -11.90
C CYS A 115 -6.37 -5.89 -11.78
N MET A 116 -7.18 -6.03 -10.73
CA MET A 116 -7.92 -7.26 -10.40
C MET A 116 -7.02 -8.50 -10.23
N LEU A 117 -5.78 -8.30 -9.81
CA LEU A 117 -4.79 -9.38 -9.69
C LEU A 117 -5.29 -10.56 -8.83
N LYS A 118 -6.10 -10.27 -7.80
CA LYS A 118 -6.72 -11.26 -6.90
C LYS A 118 -7.74 -12.17 -7.60
N ASP A 119 -8.43 -11.68 -8.61
CA ASP A 119 -9.51 -12.42 -9.28
C ASP A 119 -9.00 -13.25 -10.48
N ARG A 120 -7.71 -13.11 -10.82
CA ARG A 120 -7.10 -13.82 -11.95
C ARG A 120 -6.78 -15.26 -11.60
N SER A 121 -6.82 -16.15 -12.59
CA SER A 121 -6.24 -17.49 -12.44
C SER A 121 -4.76 -17.40 -12.04
N PHE A 122 -4.26 -18.42 -11.35
CA PHE A 122 -2.86 -18.44 -10.91
C PHE A 122 -1.88 -18.31 -12.09
N GLU A 123 -2.15 -18.94 -13.23
CA GLU A 123 -1.35 -18.79 -14.45
C GLU A 123 -1.34 -17.34 -14.99
N SER A 124 -2.49 -16.68 -15.00
CA SER A 124 -2.57 -15.28 -15.45
C SER A 124 -1.86 -14.34 -14.47
N PHE A 125 -1.94 -14.66 -13.18
CA PHE A 125 -1.23 -13.95 -12.12
C PHE A 125 0.29 -14.05 -12.30
N THR A 126 0.85 -15.26 -12.45
CA THR A 126 2.31 -15.44 -12.57
C THR A 126 2.87 -14.76 -13.82
N ARG A 127 2.12 -14.66 -14.91
CA ARG A 127 2.50 -13.83 -16.08
C ARG A 127 2.67 -12.37 -15.71
N VAL A 128 1.74 -11.79 -14.95
CA VAL A 128 1.87 -10.40 -14.47
C VAL A 128 3.08 -10.24 -13.55
N ILE A 129 3.31 -11.22 -12.66
CA ILE A 129 4.47 -11.22 -11.76
C ILE A 129 5.79 -11.25 -12.53
N ALA A 130 5.90 -12.06 -13.59
CA ALA A 130 7.10 -12.14 -14.41
C ALA A 130 7.47 -10.80 -15.09
N GLU A 131 6.49 -9.92 -15.33
CA GLU A 131 6.69 -8.61 -15.94
C GLU A 131 7.04 -7.49 -14.94
N ILE A 132 7.11 -7.81 -13.64
CA ILE A 132 7.52 -6.85 -12.61
C ILE A 132 8.98 -6.46 -12.85
N GLY A 133 9.24 -5.15 -12.81
CA GLY A 133 10.59 -4.59 -12.80
C GLY A 133 10.90 -3.82 -11.52
N TYR A 134 12.12 -3.30 -11.43
CA TYR A 134 12.62 -2.60 -10.24
C TYR A 134 11.71 -1.46 -9.74
N LYS A 135 11.12 -0.68 -10.66
CA LYS A 135 10.22 0.44 -10.33
C LYS A 135 8.92 0.01 -9.63
N ASP A 136 8.57 -1.27 -9.71
CA ASP A 136 7.31 -1.82 -9.20
C ASP A 136 7.50 -2.49 -7.83
N LEU A 137 8.75 -2.67 -7.37
CA LEU A 137 9.09 -3.42 -6.16
C LEU A 137 8.36 -2.90 -4.92
N ARG A 138 8.24 -1.58 -4.76
CA ARG A 138 7.52 -0.99 -3.60
C ARG A 138 6.07 -1.43 -3.55
N HIS A 139 5.36 -1.38 -4.67
CA HIS A 139 3.94 -1.75 -4.74
C HIS A 139 3.75 -3.25 -4.52
N PHE A 140 4.58 -4.09 -5.14
CA PHE A 140 4.47 -5.53 -5.00
C PHE A 140 4.91 -6.05 -3.63
N TYR A 141 5.94 -5.46 -3.03
CA TYR A 141 6.35 -5.81 -1.67
C TYR A 141 5.24 -5.49 -0.65
N ILE A 142 4.66 -4.29 -0.72
CA ILE A 142 3.57 -3.90 0.17
C ILE A 142 2.33 -4.75 -0.10
N LEU A 143 2.02 -5.08 -1.37
CA LEU A 143 0.96 -6.03 -1.69
C LEU A 143 1.20 -7.40 -1.07
N GLY A 144 2.36 -8.00 -1.31
CA GLY A 144 2.69 -9.33 -0.79
C GLY A 144 2.65 -9.38 0.74
N SER A 145 3.21 -8.35 1.41
CA SER A 145 3.19 -8.25 2.87
C SER A 145 1.78 -8.09 3.44
N ALA A 146 0.92 -7.27 2.82
CA ALA A 146 -0.46 -7.07 3.24
C ALA A 146 -1.31 -8.31 2.99
N TRP A 147 -1.05 -9.03 1.90
CA TRP A 147 -1.71 -10.29 1.57
C TRP A 147 -1.31 -11.39 2.55
N ALA A 148 -0.02 -11.50 2.91
CA ALA A 148 0.44 -12.39 3.96
C ALA A 148 -0.21 -12.08 5.31
N GLY A 149 -0.29 -10.80 5.69
CA GLY A 149 -1.00 -10.36 6.90
C GLY A 149 -2.48 -10.76 6.88
N TRP A 150 -3.15 -10.58 5.74
CA TRP A 150 -4.53 -11.00 5.53
C TRP A 150 -4.71 -12.52 5.70
N ILE A 151 -3.85 -13.34 5.08
CA ILE A 151 -3.89 -14.80 5.22
C ILE A 151 -3.74 -15.21 6.70
N GLN A 152 -2.78 -14.62 7.41
CA GLN A 152 -2.55 -14.92 8.83
C GLN A 152 -3.76 -14.58 9.71
N ALA A 153 -4.41 -13.44 9.47
CA ALA A 153 -5.63 -13.04 10.18
C ALA A 153 -6.81 -13.98 9.86
N HIS A 154 -6.92 -14.45 8.61
CA HIS A 154 -8.01 -15.29 8.12
C HIS A 154 -7.65 -16.78 8.06
N ARG A 155 -6.68 -17.25 8.86
CA ARG A 155 -6.14 -18.63 8.81
C ARG A 155 -7.16 -19.76 9.03
N LYS A 156 -8.40 -19.44 9.43
CA LYS A 156 -9.50 -20.40 9.56
C LYS A 156 -10.28 -20.60 8.26
N ASP A 157 -10.08 -19.74 7.27
CA ASP A 157 -10.66 -19.84 5.93
C ASP A 157 -9.70 -20.55 4.99
N TRP A 158 -10.10 -21.73 4.50
CA TRP A 158 -9.31 -22.50 3.54
C TRP A 158 -9.06 -21.74 2.23
N ASN A 159 -9.97 -20.85 1.84
CA ASN A 159 -9.76 -20.00 0.66
C ASN A 159 -8.64 -18.99 0.91
N ALA A 160 -8.47 -18.51 2.13
CA ALA A 160 -7.36 -17.63 2.46
C ALA A 160 -6.01 -18.38 2.40
N ILE A 161 -5.96 -19.61 2.93
CA ILE A 161 -4.76 -20.45 2.89
C ILE A 161 -4.34 -20.76 1.44
N ALA A 162 -5.29 -20.97 0.53
CA ALA A 162 -5.00 -21.24 -0.89
C ALA A 162 -4.26 -20.08 -1.59
N GLU A 163 -4.31 -18.87 -1.04
CA GLU A 163 -3.64 -17.69 -1.61
C GLU A 163 -2.14 -17.59 -1.25
N ILE A 164 -1.61 -18.51 -0.42
CA ILE A 164 -0.20 -18.53 -0.03
C ILE A 164 0.73 -18.52 -1.24
N SER A 165 0.44 -19.34 -2.27
CA SER A 165 1.28 -19.42 -3.47
C SER A 165 1.37 -18.10 -4.25
N ARG A 166 0.41 -17.19 -4.09
CA ARG A 166 0.51 -15.84 -4.68
C ARG A 166 1.49 -14.96 -3.93
N VAL A 167 1.50 -15.05 -2.60
CA VAL A 167 2.47 -14.34 -1.76
C VAL A 167 3.86 -14.84 -2.08
N GLU A 168 4.04 -16.17 -2.14
CA GLU A 168 5.30 -16.82 -2.51
C GLU A 168 5.85 -16.28 -3.84
N ALA A 169 5.06 -16.36 -4.91
CA ALA A 169 5.48 -15.88 -6.23
C ALA A 169 5.83 -14.38 -6.26
N ILE A 170 5.12 -13.54 -5.49
CA ILE A 170 5.46 -12.12 -5.36
C ILE A 170 6.83 -11.96 -4.68
N MET A 171 7.06 -12.65 -3.57
CA MET A 171 8.28 -12.52 -2.77
C MET A 171 9.49 -13.10 -3.51
N GLU A 172 9.35 -14.25 -4.17
CA GLU A 172 10.38 -14.83 -5.03
C GLU A 172 10.77 -13.85 -6.13
N ARG A 173 9.79 -13.24 -6.82
CA ARG A 173 10.07 -12.27 -7.87
C ARG A 173 10.81 -11.03 -7.37
N ILE A 174 10.51 -10.57 -6.16
CA ILE A 174 11.22 -9.45 -5.54
C ILE A 174 12.68 -9.84 -5.31
N VAL A 175 12.93 -11.03 -4.75
CA VAL A 175 14.29 -11.55 -4.52
C VAL A 175 15.08 -11.71 -5.83
N GLU A 176 14.43 -12.18 -6.91
CA GLU A 176 15.05 -12.28 -8.23
C GLU A 176 15.52 -10.93 -8.79
N ILE A 177 14.81 -9.86 -8.48
CA ILE A 177 15.12 -8.51 -8.97
C ILE A 177 16.16 -7.82 -8.07
N ASP A 178 15.98 -7.93 -6.75
CA ASP A 178 16.85 -7.35 -5.72
C ASP A 178 16.64 -8.11 -4.39
N ASP A 179 17.58 -8.99 -4.06
CA ASP A 179 17.58 -9.82 -2.85
C ASP A 179 17.69 -9.00 -1.55
N SER A 180 18.25 -7.78 -1.64
CA SER A 180 18.46 -6.87 -0.53
C SER A 180 17.29 -5.91 -0.30
N TYR A 181 16.30 -5.92 -1.20
CA TYR A 181 15.20 -4.97 -1.18
C TYR A 181 14.48 -4.94 0.19
N ASN A 182 14.29 -3.74 0.73
CA ASN A 182 13.71 -3.50 2.06
C ASN A 182 14.36 -4.35 3.15
N GLU A 183 15.70 -4.29 3.23
CA GLU A 183 16.52 -5.03 4.20
C GLU A 183 16.36 -6.55 4.10
N GLY A 184 16.16 -7.06 2.87
CA GLY A 184 15.90 -8.46 2.60
C GLY A 184 14.54 -8.94 3.11
N GLY A 185 13.57 -8.03 3.31
CA GLY A 185 12.27 -8.34 3.91
C GLY A 185 11.51 -9.46 3.19
N ALA A 186 11.71 -9.66 1.88
CA ALA A 186 11.10 -10.76 1.13
C ALA A 186 11.55 -12.15 1.66
N HIS A 187 12.80 -12.28 2.10
CA HIS A 187 13.32 -13.52 2.69
C HIS A 187 12.64 -13.87 4.02
N LEU A 188 12.21 -12.88 4.80
CA LEU A 188 11.46 -13.14 6.04
C LEU A 188 10.15 -13.88 5.73
N TYR A 189 9.43 -13.45 4.69
CA TYR A 189 8.19 -14.10 4.27
C TYR A 189 8.44 -15.50 3.71
N LEU A 190 9.42 -15.65 2.81
CA LEU A 190 9.77 -16.95 2.23
C LEU A 190 10.23 -17.94 3.31
N GLY A 191 11.01 -17.48 4.30
CA GLY A 191 11.45 -18.30 5.42
C GLY A 191 10.30 -18.87 6.25
N ILE A 192 9.22 -18.10 6.44
CA ILE A 192 8.01 -18.57 7.14
C ILE A 192 7.22 -19.58 6.28
N LEU A 193 7.21 -19.40 4.95
CA LEU A 193 6.46 -20.28 4.05
C LEU A 193 7.13 -21.64 3.84
N TYR A 194 8.46 -21.72 3.96
CA TYR A 194 9.22 -22.96 3.77
C TYR A 194 9.42 -23.78 5.06
N THR A 195 8.78 -23.39 6.17
CA THR A 195 8.78 -24.13 7.45
C THR A 195 7.43 -24.78 7.73
#